data_AF-A0A4V1VNG1-F1
#
_entry.id   AF-A0A4V1VNG1-F1
#
_cell.length_a   1.000
_cell.length_b   1.000
_cell.length_c   1.000
_cell.angle_alpha   90.00
_cell.angle_beta   90.00
_cell.angle_gamma   90.00
#
_symmetry.space_group_name_H-M   'P 1'
#
loop_
_entity.id
_entity.type
_entity.pdbx_description
1 polymer ?
#
loop_
_entity_poly.entity_id
_entity_poly.type
_entity_poly.pdbx_seq_one_letter_code
_entity_poly.pdbx_strand_id
1 'polypeptide(L)'
;MVAWRREVVRGAGLHLNPVRLLAVDYVPATETTAEGFNYLYDGGTIAPDTEIVLPDELLEYRFVLPEALDVHLTAHSARRQRRAGGAGGRHHRGPRARGSGT
;
A
#
# COMPACT_ATOMS: atom_id res chain seq x y z
N MET A 1 -11.59 -10.88 5.28
CA MET A 1 -11.61 -10.33 3.91
C MET A 1 -12.59 -9.17 3.71
N VAL A 2 -13.81 -9.22 4.27
CA VAL A 2 -14.81 -8.12 4.14
C VAL A 2 -14.25 -6.76 4.58
N ALA A 3 -13.57 -6.70 5.74
CA ALA A 3 -12.95 -5.48 6.23
C ALA A 3 -11.92 -4.89 5.25
N TRP A 4 -11.02 -5.72 4.69
CA TRP A 4 -10.02 -5.26 3.73
C TRP A 4 -10.66 -4.62 2.49
N ARG A 5 -11.68 -5.27 1.90
CA ARG A 5 -12.38 -4.73 0.73
C ARG A 5 -13.02 -3.38 1.05
N ARG A 6 -13.66 -3.26 2.22
CA ARG A 6 -14.28 -2.00 2.65
C ARG A 6 -13.24 -0.90 2.78
N GLU A 7 -12.08 -1.17 3.36
CA GLU A 7 -11.03 -0.14 3.50
C GLU A 7 -10.42 0.27 2.16
N VAL A 8 -10.26 -0.66 1.21
CA VAL A 8 -9.78 -0.34 -0.15
C VAL A 8 -10.79 0.50 -0.92
N VAL A 9 -12.09 0.19 -0.83
CA VAL A 9 -13.16 1.01 -1.42
C VAL A 9 -13.20 2.38 -0.75
N ARG A 10 -13.13 2.43 0.57
CA ARG A 10 -13.19 3.69 1.33
C ARG A 10 -11.99 4.61 1.02
N GLY A 11 -10.78 4.05 0.95
CA GLY A 11 -9.55 4.82 0.79
C GLY A 11 -9.16 5.14 -0.65
N ALA A 12 -9.62 4.37 -1.63
CA ALA A 12 -9.18 4.49 -3.01
C ALA A 12 -10.29 4.33 -4.07
N GLY A 13 -11.54 4.06 -3.65
CA GLY A 13 -12.65 3.78 -4.58
C GLY A 13 -12.53 2.45 -5.33
N LEU A 14 -11.54 1.60 -4.99
CA LEU A 14 -11.23 0.41 -5.78
C LEU A 14 -12.00 -0.82 -5.30
N HIS A 15 -12.60 -1.55 -6.24
CA HIS A 15 -13.28 -2.82 -5.99
C HIS A 15 -12.38 -4.01 -6.33
N LEU A 16 -11.44 -4.30 -5.43
CA LEU A 16 -10.44 -5.36 -5.62
C LEU A 16 -10.74 -6.62 -4.78
N ASN A 17 -10.11 -7.73 -5.18
CA ASN A 17 -10.05 -8.96 -4.40
C ASN A 17 -8.60 -9.18 -3.94
N PRO A 18 -8.37 -9.48 -2.65
CA PRO A 18 -7.01 -9.77 -2.19
C PRO A 18 -6.54 -11.08 -2.81
N VAL A 19 -5.30 -11.09 -3.30
CA VAL A 19 -4.64 -12.26 -3.87
C VAL A 19 -4.15 -13.18 -2.75
N ARG A 20 -3.44 -12.63 -1.76
CA ARG A 20 -2.94 -13.36 -0.58
C ARG A 20 -2.65 -12.44 0.60
N LEU A 21 -2.59 -13.02 1.80
CA LEU A 21 -2.05 -12.35 2.98
C LEU A 21 -0.50 -12.36 2.90
N LEU A 22 0.12 -11.19 3.01
CA LEU A 22 1.57 -11.02 2.94
C LEU A 22 2.22 -10.97 4.34
N ALA A 23 1.57 -10.32 5.28
CA ALA A 23 2.08 -10.20 6.64
C ALA A 23 0.96 -9.95 7.65
N VAL A 24 1.19 -10.39 8.88
CA VAL A 24 0.48 -9.94 10.07
C VAL A 24 1.50 -9.22 10.95
N ASP A 25 1.22 -7.98 11.30
CA ASP A 25 2.10 -7.13 12.08
C ASP A 25 1.37 -6.68 13.34
N TYR A 26 1.91 -7.10 14.48
CA TYR A 26 1.41 -6.71 15.79
C TYR A 26 1.78 -5.25 16.09
N VAL A 27 0.80 -4.49 16.58
CA VAL A 27 0.95 -3.11 17.02
C VAL A 27 0.64 -3.06 18.53
N PRO A 28 1.65 -2.84 19.39
CA PRO A 28 1.40 -2.69 20.81
C PRO A 28 0.64 -1.38 21.08
N ALA A 29 -0.12 -1.34 22.17
CA ALA A 29 -0.75 -0.12 22.63
C ALA A 29 0.30 0.97 22.92
N THR A 30 -0.09 2.22 22.70
CA THR A 30 0.62 3.41 23.18
C THR A 30 -0.35 4.28 24.00
N GLU A 31 0.12 5.40 24.53
CA GLU A 31 -0.77 6.34 25.26
C GLU A 31 -1.94 6.85 24.41
N THR A 32 -1.79 6.89 23.08
CA THR A 32 -2.77 7.48 22.16
C THR A 32 -3.40 6.47 21.20
N THR A 33 -2.95 5.22 21.21
CA THR A 33 -3.43 4.19 20.26
C THR A 33 -3.62 2.85 20.95
N ALA A 34 -4.76 2.21 20.68
CA ALA A 34 -5.05 0.87 21.18
C ALA A 34 -4.13 -0.18 20.53
N GLU A 35 -3.92 -1.29 21.25
CA GLU A 35 -3.30 -2.49 20.73
C GLU A 35 -4.07 -3.05 19.53
N GLY A 36 -3.37 -3.64 18.56
CA GLY A 36 -4.03 -4.27 17.42
C GLY A 36 -3.11 -5.06 16.49
N PHE A 37 -3.71 -5.56 15.42
CA PHE A 37 -3.01 -6.27 14.35
C PHE A 37 -3.29 -5.63 12.99
N ASN A 38 -2.22 -5.38 12.24
CA ASN A 38 -2.31 -4.98 10.85
C ASN A 38 -2.14 -6.21 9.95
N TYR A 39 -3.17 -6.48 9.14
CA TYR A 39 -3.16 -7.54 8.14
C TYR A 39 -2.87 -6.93 6.78
N LEU A 40 -1.69 -7.22 6.23
CA LEU A 40 -1.26 -6.70 4.93
C LEU A 40 -1.53 -7.74 3.85
N TYR A 41 -2.34 -7.38 2.85
CA TYR A 41 -2.69 -8.24 1.73
C TYR A 41 -2.07 -7.72 0.43
N ASP A 42 -1.76 -8.66 -0.47
CA ASP A 42 -1.50 -8.38 -1.87
C ASP A 42 -2.81 -8.08 -2.58
N GLY A 43 -2.99 -6.85 -3.06
CA GLY A 43 -4.18 -6.41 -3.81
C GLY A 43 -4.10 -6.69 -5.32
N GLY A 44 -3.01 -7.26 -5.80
CA GLY A 44 -2.74 -7.45 -7.22
C GLY A 44 -2.27 -6.16 -7.92
N THR A 45 -2.49 -6.10 -9.22
CA THR A 45 -2.12 -4.96 -10.07
C THR A 45 -3.38 -4.37 -10.69
N ILE A 46 -3.46 -3.04 -10.71
CA ILE A 46 -4.53 -2.31 -11.40
C ILE A 46 -4.00 -1.77 -12.74
N ALA A 47 -4.91 -1.52 -13.69
CA ALA A 47 -4.54 -0.93 -14.96
C ALA A 47 -4.04 0.52 -14.77
N PRO A 48 -3.08 1.01 -15.58
CA PRO A 48 -2.51 2.35 -15.39
C PRO A 48 -3.51 3.50 -15.45
N ASP A 49 -4.64 3.30 -16.13
CA ASP A 49 -5.75 4.23 -16.31
C ASP A 49 -6.88 4.05 -15.28
N THR A 50 -6.69 3.16 -14.29
CA THR A 50 -7.66 2.97 -13.22
C THR A 50 -7.77 4.24 -12.39
N GLU A 51 -8.98 4.81 -12.33
CA GLU A 51 -9.27 5.96 -11.49
C GLU A 51 -9.17 5.59 -10.00
N ILE A 52 -8.46 6.44 -9.23
CA ILE A 52 -8.39 6.36 -7.77
C ILE A 52 -9.15 7.55 -7.22
N VAL A 53 -10.18 7.27 -6.44
CA VAL A 53 -11.02 8.27 -5.80
C VAL A 53 -10.67 8.30 -4.32
N LEU A 54 -10.16 9.45 -3.86
CA LEU A 54 -9.81 9.66 -2.47
C LEU A 54 -11.00 10.25 -1.70
N PRO A 55 -11.23 9.83 -0.45
CA PRO A 55 -12.15 10.53 0.44
C PRO A 55 -11.53 11.83 0.97
N ASP A 56 -12.35 12.70 1.55
CA ASP A 56 -11.92 14.03 2.03
C ASP A 56 -10.79 13.99 3.07
N GLU A 57 -10.64 12.89 3.82
CA GLU A 57 -9.56 12.74 4.80
C GLU A 57 -8.19 12.47 4.17
N LEU A 58 -8.12 12.21 2.85
CA LEU A 58 -6.89 11.94 2.11
C LEU A 58 -6.65 13.01 1.05
N LEU A 59 -5.48 13.65 1.11
CA LEU A 59 -5.14 14.78 0.24
C LEU A 59 -4.56 14.36 -1.11
N GLU A 60 -3.77 13.29 -1.14
CA GLU A 60 -3.08 12.82 -2.33
C GLU A 60 -2.73 11.32 -2.25
N TYR A 61 -2.44 10.73 -3.41
CA TYR A 61 -1.86 9.39 -3.50
C TYR A 61 -0.70 9.37 -4.49
N ARG A 62 0.19 8.39 -4.33
CA ARG A 62 1.32 8.17 -5.24
C ARG A 62 1.69 6.69 -5.29
N PHE A 63 2.01 6.20 -6.49
CA PHE A 63 2.74 4.95 -6.65
C PHE A 63 4.23 5.19 -6.44
N VAL A 64 4.83 4.47 -5.48
CA VAL A 64 6.24 4.63 -5.12
C VAL A 64 6.98 3.31 -5.27
N LEU A 65 8.28 3.41 -5.58
CA LEU A 65 9.16 2.25 -5.57
C LEU A 65 9.44 1.79 -4.13
N PRO A 66 9.69 0.48 -3.90
CA PRO A 66 9.98 -0.03 -2.56
C PRO A 66 11.15 0.67 -1.85
N GLU A 67 12.16 1.10 -2.60
CA GLU A 67 13.30 1.86 -2.08
C GLU A 67 12.94 3.25 -1.54
N ALA A 68 11.83 3.84 -2.00
CA ALA A 68 11.39 5.17 -1.58
C ALA A 68 10.44 5.16 -0.36
N LEU A 69 10.15 3.99 0.22
CA LEU A 69 9.15 3.87 1.30
C LEU A 69 9.48 4.74 2.52
N ASP A 70 10.75 4.88 2.90
CA ASP A 70 11.15 5.69 4.07
C ASP A 70 10.93 7.20 3.87
N VAL A 71 10.77 7.65 2.62
CA VAL A 71 10.49 9.05 2.31
C VAL A 71 9.03 9.40 2.63
N HIS A 72 8.13 8.43 2.53
CA HIS A 72 6.68 8.66 2.59
C HIS A 72 6.00 8.02 3.79
N LEU A 73 6.65 7.07 4.46
CA LEU A 73 6.06 6.32 5.57
C LEU A 73 6.86 6.51 6.86
N THR A 74 6.16 6.41 7.99
CA THR A 74 6.83 6.25 9.28
C THR A 74 7.63 4.95 9.31
N ALA A 75 8.68 4.89 10.13
CA ALA A 75 9.55 3.73 10.24
C ALA A 75 8.80 2.41 10.50
N HIS A 76 7.75 2.46 11.33
CA HIS A 76 6.92 1.28 11.62
C HIS A 76 6.13 0.80 10.38
N SER A 77 5.53 1.72 9.63
CA SER A 77 4.80 1.39 8.40
C SER A 77 5.73 0.89 7.30
N ALA A 78 6.89 1.52 7.12
CA ALA A 78 7.90 1.08 6.15
C ALA A 78 8.44 -0.33 6.48
N ARG A 79 8.71 -0.62 7.75
CA ARG A 79 9.13 -1.95 8.22
C ARG A 79 8.13 -3.04 7.80
N ARG A 80 6.84 -2.81 8.02
CA ARG A 80 5.77 -3.75 7.66
C ARG A 80 5.71 -3.99 6.15
N GLN A 81 5.79 -2.92 5.34
CA GLN A 81 5.78 -3.03 3.88
C GLN A 81 7.00 -3.81 3.36
N ARG A 82 8.19 -3.62 3.93
CA ARG A 82 9.40 -4.37 3.55
C ARG A 82 9.30 -5.85 3.86
N ARG A 83 8.76 -6.21 5.03
CA ARG A 83 8.54 -7.62 5.40
C ARG A 83 7.63 -8.32 4.39
N ALA A 84 6.62 -7.61 3.88
CA ALA A 84 5.72 -8.11 2.85
C ALA A 84 6.37 -8.17 1.45
N GLY A 85 7.15 -7.15 1.08
CA GLY A 85 7.86 -7.10 -0.21
C GLY A 85 8.87 -8.24 -0.39
N GLY A 86 9.54 -8.66 0.69
CA GLY A 86 10.42 -9.83 0.68
C GLY A 86 9.71 -11.16 0.41
N ALA A 87 8.39 -11.24 0.64
CA ALA A 87 7.56 -12.41 0.36
C ALA A 87 6.95 -12.40 -1.06
N GLY A 88 7.16 -11.33 -1.85
CA GLY A 88 6.46 -11.10 -3.11
C GLY A 88 7.36 -10.73 -4.29
N GLY A 89 8.34 -11.58 -4.60
CA GLY A 89 9.19 -11.40 -5.77
C GLY A 89 8.45 -11.62 -7.09
N ARG A 90 7.70 -10.61 -7.58
CA ARG A 90 7.45 -10.33 -9.01
C ARG A 90 7.19 -8.82 -9.20
N HIS A 91 8.25 -8.02 -9.14
CA HIS A 91 8.18 -6.60 -9.51
C HIS A 91 8.22 -6.48 -11.04
N HIS A 92 7.10 -6.13 -11.68
CA HIS A 92 7.14 -5.62 -13.05
C HIS A 92 7.60 -4.16 -13.00
N ARG A 93 8.79 -3.88 -13.56
CA ARG A 93 9.32 -2.51 -13.67
C ARG A 93 8.38 -1.66 -14.52
N GLY A 94 7.79 -0.62 -13.94
CA GLY A 94 7.09 0.43 -14.69
C GLY A 94 8.04 1.19 -15.63
N PRO A 95 7.52 1.87 -16.66
CA PRO A 95 8.33 2.48 -17.71
C PRO A 95 9.15 3.66 -17.15
N ARG A 96 10.46 3.64 -17.46
CA ARG A 96 11.35 4.78 -17.19
C ARG A 96 10.88 5.97 -18.00
N ALA A 97 10.60 7.09 -17.33
CA ALA A 97 10.45 8.38 -17.98
C ALA A 97 11.72 8.66 -18.81
N ARG A 98 11.59 8.72 -20.15
CA ARG A 98 12.66 9.23 -21.00
C ARG A 98 12.63 10.75 -20.85
N GLY A 99 13.70 11.30 -20.27
CA GLY A 99 13.96 12.73 -20.39
C GLY A 99 14.13 13.08 -21.87
N SER A 100 13.31 14.00 -22.35
CA SER A 100 13.50 14.70 -23.62
C SER A 100 14.69 15.64 -23.47
N GLY A 101 15.83 15.25 -24.04
CA GLY A 101 16.92 16.17 -24.32
C GLY A 101 16.63 16.89 -25.64
N THR A 102 16.56 18.22 -25.56
CA THR A 102 16.87 19.13 -26.66
C THR A 102 18.14 19.88 -26.29
#